data_AF-A0A840DX20-F1
#
_entry.id   AF-A0A840DX20-F1
#
_cell.length_a   1.000
_cell.length_b   1.000
_cell.length_c   1.000
_cell.angle_alpha   90.00
_cell.angle_beta   90.00
_cell.angle_gamma   90.00
#
_symmetry.space_group_name_H-M   'P 1'
#
loop_
_entity.id
_entity.type
_entity.pdbx_description
1 polymer ?
#
loop_
_entity_poly.entity_id
_entity_poly.type
_entity_poly.pdbx_seq_one_letter_code
_entity_poly.pdbx_strand_id
1 'polypeptide(L)' 'MDKYNVHPDELYALVKEYNRKCFLLRQGYKKNSTILIEHYKREVSRIKNLCYKKYGIVLD' A
#
# COMPACT_ATOMS: atom_id res chain seq x y z
N MET A 1 20.73 -1.84 -18.10
CA MET A 1 20.18 -1.53 -16.75
C MET A 1 18.73 -1.96 -16.76
N ASP A 2 18.46 -3.20 -16.32
CA ASP A 2 17.11 -3.76 -16.26
C ASP A 2 16.29 -3.04 -15.19
N LYS A 3 15.52 -2.04 -15.63
CA LYS A 3 14.79 -1.10 -14.77
C LYS A 3 13.62 -1.75 -14.01
N TYR A 4 13.35 -3.04 -14.25
CA TYR A 4 12.17 -3.77 -13.76
C TYR A 4 12.50 -5.23 -13.41
N ASN A 5 13.59 -5.48 -12.68
CA ASN A 5 13.77 -6.78 -12.05
C ASN A 5 12.78 -6.90 -10.88
N VAL A 6 11.54 -7.30 -11.20
CA VAL A 6 10.48 -7.55 -10.23
C VAL A 6 10.89 -8.79 -9.44
N HIS A 7 11.47 -8.62 -8.26
CA HIS A 7 11.62 -9.71 -7.31
C HIS A 7 10.21 -10.10 -6.83
N PRO A 8 9.67 -11.27 -7.25
CA PRO A 8 8.27 -11.61 -7.04
C PRO A 8 7.88 -11.61 -5.56
N ASP A 9 8.81 -12.02 -4.70
CA ASP A 9 8.62 -12.05 -3.24
C ASP A 9 8.46 -10.66 -2.64
N GLU A 10 9.25 -9.69 -3.11
CA GLU A 10 9.17 -8.31 -2.63
C GLU A 10 7.89 -7.63 -3.10
N LEU A 11 7.51 -7.81 -4.37
CA LEU A 11 6.26 -7.27 -4.90
C LEU A 11 5.06 -7.90 -4.19
N TYR A 12 5.08 -9.22 -3.99
CA TYR A 12 4.04 -9.92 -3.25
C TYR A 12 3.91 -9.41 -1.81
N ALA A 13 5.03 -9.23 -1.09
CA ALA A 13 5.03 -8.66 0.25
C ALA A 13 4.42 -7.24 0.26
N LEU A 14 4.76 -6.41 -0.72
CA LEU A 14 4.24 -5.05 -0.84
C LEU A 14 2.74 -5.02 -1.11
N VAL A 15 2.24 -5.86 -2.02
CA VAL A 15 0.81 -5.99 -2.32
C VAL A 15 0.05 -6.55 -1.12
N LYS A 16 0.62 -7.52 -0.40
CA LYS A 16 0.03 -8.05 0.83
C LYS A 16 -0.07 -6.98 1.91
N GLU A 17 0.96 -6.16 2.08
CA GLU A 17 0.93 -5.03 3.01
C GLU A 17 -0.12 -4.00 2.60
N TYR A 18 -0.17 -3.63 1.31
CA TYR A 18 -1.18 -2.73 0.76
C TYR A 18 -2.60 -3.15 1.15
N ASN A 19 -2.96 -4.41 0.86
CA ASN A 19 -4.27 -4.96 1.17
C ASN A 19 -4.59 -4.92 2.67
N ARG A 20 -3.61 -5.21 3.52
CA ARG A 20 -3.77 -5.12 4.98
C ARG A 20 -4.04 -3.69 5.43
N LYS A 21 -3.30 -2.70 4.91
CA LYS A 21 -3.50 -1.27 5.27
C LYS A 21 -4.85 -0.76 4.77
N CYS A 22 -5.28 -1.16 3.57
CA CYS A 22 -6.62 -0.86 3.05
C CYS A 22 -7.74 -1.47 3.91
N PHE A 23 -7.56 -2.69 4.42
CA PHE A 23 -8.48 -3.28 5.39
C PHE A 23 -8.55 -2.45 6.68
N LEU A 24 -7.40 -2.09 7.25
CA LEU A 24 -7.35 -1.31 8.49
C LEU A 24 -7.92 0.10 8.31
N LEU A 25 -7.72 0.73 7.16
CA LEU A 25 -8.36 1.99 6.80
C LEU A 25 -9.89 1.87 6.78
N ARG A 26 -10.43 0.81 6.16
CA ARG A 26 -11.87 0.51 6.18
C ARG A 26 -12.39 0.30 7.59
N GLN A 27 -11.63 -0.34 8.48
CA GLN A 27 -11.99 -0.45 9.89
C GLN A 27 -11.98 0.90 10.60
N GLY A 28 -11.02 1.78 10.28
CA GLY A 28 -11.01 3.17 10.75
C GLY A 28 -12.28 3.92 10.38
N TYR A 29 -12.73 3.80 9.12
CA TYR A 29 -14.00 4.36 8.66
C TYR A 29 -15.21 3.77 9.39
N LYS A 30 -15.29 2.45 9.54
CA LYS A 30 -16.40 1.79 10.26
C LYS A 30 -16.53 2.25 11.71
N LYS A 31 -15.41 2.61 12.34
CA LYS A 31 -15.36 3.05 13.74
C LYS A 31 -15.41 4.57 13.91
N ASN A 32 -15.52 5.34 12.81
CA ASN A 32 -15.39 6.81 12.82
C ASN A 32 -14.13 7.30 13.54
N SER A 33 -13.03 6.54 13.46
CA SER A 33 -11.79 6.89 14.13
C SER A 33 -10.90 7.72 13.23
N THR A 34 -10.91 9.04 13.42
CA THR A 34 -10.11 9.98 12.63
C THR A 34 -8.62 9.63 12.64
N ILE A 35 -8.09 9.25 13.81
CA ILE A 35 -6.67 8.87 13.97
C ILE A 35 -6.32 7.65 13.09
N LEU A 36 -7.15 6.61 13.10
CA LEU A 36 -6.92 5.42 12.27
C LEU A 36 -7.05 5.74 10.78
N ILE A 37 -8.04 6.57 10.42
CA ILE A 37 -8.27 6.97 9.04
C ILE A 37 -7.07 7.73 8.49
N GLU A 38 -6.60 8.75 9.21
CA GLU A 38 -5.45 9.56 8.77
C GLU A 38 -4.17 8.75 8.67
N HIS A 39 -3.89 7.92 9.67
CA HIS A 39 -2.71 7.07 9.69
C HIS A 39 -2.70 6.11 8.50
N TYR A 40 -3.78 5.34 8.30
CA TYR A 40 -3.80 4.34 7.25
C TYR A 40 -3.99 4.92 5.84
N LYS A 41 -4.59 6.12 5.69
CA LYS A 41 -4.55 6.84 4.42
C LYS A 41 -3.12 7.18 3.99
N ARG A 42 -2.29 7.69 4.91
CA ARG A 42 -0.88 8.00 4.62
C ARG A 42 -0.10 6.74 4.25
N GLU A 43 -0.30 5.66 4.98
CA GLU A 43 0.37 4.38 4.71
C GLU A 43 -0.03 3.78 3.36
N VAL A 44 -1.32 3.80 3.00
CA VAL A 44 -1.80 3.36 1.69
C VAL A 44 -1.14 4.17 0.57
N SER A 45 -1.13 5.50 0.68
CA SER A 45 -0.47 6.37 -0.31
C SER A 45 1.04 6.13 -0.40
N ARG A 46 1.71 5.88 0.73
CA ARG A 46 3.14 5.55 0.77
C ARG A 46 3.43 4.28 -0.03
N ILE A 47 2.62 3.24 0.15
CA ILE A 47 2.78 1.95 -0.55
C ILE A 47 2.48 2.10 -2.05
N LYS A 48 1.40 2.81 -2.44
CA LYS A 48 1.10 3.11 -3.85
C LYS A 48 2.29 3.77 -4.54
N ASN A 49 2.85 4.81 -3.91
CA ASN A 49 4.02 5.53 -4.45
C ASN A 49 5.26 4.64 -4.54
N LEU A 50 5.51 3.80 -3.53
CA LEU A 50 6.66 2.88 -3.53
C LEU A 50 6.54 1.85 -4.67
N CYS A 51 5.36 1.26 -4.84
CA CYS A 51 5.10 0.27 -5.88
C CYS A 51 5.30 0.86 -7.28
N TYR A 52 4.77 2.07 -7.50
CA TYR A 52 4.94 2.79 -8.76
C TYR A 52 6.41 3.13 -9.04
N LYS A 53 7.13 3.67 -8.06
CA LYS A 53 8.55 4.05 -8.23
C LYS A 53 9.47 2.87 -8.48
N LYS A 54 9.24 1.74 -7.79
CA LYS A 54 10.15 0.59 -7.83
C LYS A 54 9.82 -0.38 -8.96
N TYR A 55 8.54 -0.57 -9.27
CA TYR A 55 8.08 -1.59 -10.21
C TYR A 55 7.26 -1.05 -11.38
N GLY A 56 6.91 0.25 -11.39
CA GLY A 56 6.02 0.83 -12.41
C GLY A 56 4.56 0.38 -12.28
N ILE A 57 4.18 -0.23 -11.15
CA ILE A 57 2.85 -0.81 -10.94
C ILE A 57 1.97 0.17 -10.16
N VAL A 58 0.78 0.42 -10.67
CA VAL A 58 -0.27 1.17 -9.97
C VAL A 58 -1.13 0.20 -9.18
N LEU A 59 -1.22 0.41 -7.87
CA LEU A 59 -2.14 -0.34 -6.99
C LEU A 59 -3.44 0.45 -6.85
N ASP A 60 -4.58 -0.18 -7.14
CA ASP A 60 -5.91 0.42 -6.99
C ASP A 60 -6.65 -0.13 -5.77
#